data_AF-A0A383RGJ6-F1
#
_entry.id   AF-A0A383RGJ6-F1
#
_cell.length_a   1.000
_cell.length_b   1.000
_cell.length_c   1.000
_cell.angle_alpha   90.00
_cell.angle_beta   90.00
_cell.angle_gamma   90.00
#
_symmetry.space_group_name_H-M   'P 1'
#
loop_
_entity.id
_entity.type
_entity.pdbx_description
1 polymer ?
#
loop_
_entity_poly.entity_id
_entity_poly.type
_entity_poly.pdbx_seq_one_letter_code
_entity_poly.pdbx_strand_id
1 'polypeptide(L)' 'MSREKVIHWDKMPDEMSAQNIADIFGIDRRRVYDLFDLPLEKGGIPNYSIGTSRRADKEDVMKWRDKLKKKGDKTA' A
#
# COMPACT_ATOMS: atom_id res chain seq x y z
N MET A 1 21.50 -0.63 13.76
CA MET A 1 21.95 -0.47 12.35
C MET A 1 20.79 -0.87 11.43
N SER A 2 19.87 0.05 11.16
CA SER A 2 18.79 -0.23 10.20
C SER A 2 19.34 0.10 8.82
N ARG A 3 19.71 -0.94 8.06
CA ARG A 3 20.06 -0.83 6.64
C ARG A 3 18.98 0.01 5.96
N GLU A 4 19.35 1.07 5.24
CA GLU A 4 18.45 1.74 4.32
C GLU A 4 17.86 0.68 3.38
N LYS A 5 16.60 0.30 3.61
CA LYS A 5 15.87 -0.50 2.65
C LYS A 5 15.52 0.44 1.51
N VAL A 6 16.46 0.63 0.57
CA VAL A 6 16.13 1.27 -0.69
C VAL A 6 15.18 0.33 -1.41
N ILE A 7 13.89 0.62 -1.29
CA ILE A 7 12.84 -0.21 -1.84
C ILE A 7 12.42 0.41 -3.15
N HIS A 8 12.72 -0.33 -4.21
CA HIS A 8 12.30 0.03 -5.55
C HIS A 8 11.05 -0.76 -5.92
N TRP A 9 10.11 -0.07 -6.55
CA TRP A 9 8.82 -0.64 -6.98
C TRP A 9 9.00 -1.81 -7.97
N ASP A 10 10.01 -1.76 -8.83
CA ASP A 10 10.35 -2.82 -9.79
C ASP A 10 10.65 -4.16 -9.08
N LYS A 11 11.29 -4.14 -7.91
CA LYS A 11 11.68 -5.32 -7.14
C LYS A 11 10.58 -5.89 -6.24
N MET A 12 9.41 -5.26 -6.18
CA MET A 12 8.29 -5.77 -5.38
C MET A 12 7.58 -6.94 -6.08
N PRO A 13 7.15 -7.96 -5.32
CA PRO A 13 6.36 -9.07 -5.86
C PRO A 13 5.02 -8.58 -6.40
N ASP A 14 4.46 -9.32 -7.35
CA ASP A 14 3.15 -9.00 -7.94
C ASP A 14 2.03 -9.05 -6.89
N GLU A 15 2.10 -10.01 -5.96
CA GLU A 15 1.29 -10.02 -4.75
C GLU A 15 2.06 -9.39 -3.58
N MET A 16 1.54 -8.29 -3.02
CA MET A 16 2.15 -7.57 -1.91
C MET A 16 1.51 -7.94 -0.57
N SER A 17 2.36 -8.20 0.43
CA SER A 17 1.92 -8.28 1.82
C SER A 17 1.78 -6.90 2.47
N ALA A 18 1.07 -6.83 3.60
CA ALA A 18 1.02 -5.62 4.43
C ALA A 18 2.42 -5.10 4.81
N GLN A 19 3.39 -6.00 5.00
CA GLN A 19 4.78 -5.61 5.30
C GLN A 19 5.48 -5.01 4.08
N ASN A 20 5.27 -5.55 2.87
CA ASN A 20 5.84 -4.97 1.65
C ASN A 20 5.34 -3.54 1.42
N ILE A 21 4.05 -3.31 1.64
CA ILE A 21 3.42 -1.99 1.53
C ILE A 21 3.96 -1.06 2.63
N ALA A 22 4.02 -1.53 3.88
CA ALA A 22 4.59 -0.76 4.99
C ALA A 22 6.02 -0.30 4.70
N ASP A 23 6.84 -1.25 4.24
CA ASP A 23 8.23 -1.03 3.89
C ASP A 23 8.38 -0.02 2.73
N ILE A 24 7.61 -0.13 1.64
CA ILE A 24 7.75 0.76 0.46
C ILE A 24 7.22 2.18 0.70
N PHE A 25 6.20 2.34 1.53
CA PHE A 25 5.63 3.65 1.87
C PHE A 25 6.25 4.28 3.12
N GLY A 26 7.10 3.56 3.85
CA GLY A 26 7.71 4.04 5.09
C GLY A 26 6.68 4.27 6.20
N ILE A 27 5.63 3.43 6.27
CA ILE A 27 4.56 3.52 7.29
C ILE A 27 4.49 2.25 8.14
N ASP A 28 3.79 2.32 9.26
CA ASP A 28 3.59 1.14 10.11
C ASP A 28 2.68 0.10 9.45
N ARG A 29 2.95 -1.20 9.67
CA ARG A 29 2.13 -2.30 9.15
C ARG A 29 0.68 -2.23 9.62
N ARG A 30 0.43 -1.78 10.86
CA ARG A 30 -0.92 -1.51 11.38
C ARG A 30 -1.65 -0.48 10.53
N ARG A 31 -0.94 0.59 10.10
CA ARG A 31 -1.54 1.62 9.24
C ARG A 31 -1.96 1.06 7.89
N VAL A 32 -1.22 0.08 7.35
CA VAL A 32 -1.63 -0.64 6.15
C VAL A 32 -2.91 -1.43 6.38
N TYR A 33 -3.06 -2.09 7.53
CA TYR A 33 -4.31 -2.77 7.88
C TYR A 33 -5.49 -1.81 8.04
N ASP A 34 -5.29 -0.64 8.67
CA ASP A 34 -6.32 0.41 8.72
C ASP A 34 -6.75 0.84 7.30
N LEU A 35 -5.81 0.94 6.37
CA LEU A 35 -6.08 1.26 4.97
C LEU A 35 -6.75 0.10 4.20
N PHE A 36 -6.50 -1.15 4.59
CA PHE A 36 -7.23 -2.30 4.07
C PHE A 36 -8.67 -2.35 4.56
N ASP A 37 -8.95 -1.87 5.77
CA ASP A 37 -10.30 -1.80 6.35
C ASP A 37 -11.09 -0.58 5.87
N LEU A 38 -10.40 0.42 5.32
CA LEU A 38 -11.03 1.63 4.81
C LEU A 38 -11.76 1.34 3.48
N PRO A 39 -12.97 1.88 3.25
CA PRO A 39 -13.63 1.78 1.95
C PRO A 39 -12.78 2.40 0.83
N LEU A 40 -12.77 1.78 -0.35
CA LEU A 40 -11.98 2.23 -1.50
C LEU A 40 -12.25 3.68 -1.89
N GLU A 41 -13.52 4.11 -1.82
CA GLU A 41 -13.95 5.48 -2.11
C GLU A 41 -13.34 6.51 -1.14
N LYS A 42 -13.16 6.10 0.11
CA LYS A 42 -12.56 6.91 1.18
C LYS A 42 -11.03 6.84 1.19
N GLY A 43 -10.42 6.13 0.24
CA GLY A 43 -8.97 6.03 0.09
C GLY A 43 -8.37 4.73 0.64
N GLY A 44 -9.17 3.68 0.81
CA GLY A 44 -8.66 2.36 1.16
C GLY A 44 -7.84 1.70 0.05
N ILE A 45 -6.98 0.76 0.44
CA ILE A 45 -6.16 -0.03 -0.49
C ILE A 45 -6.96 -1.28 -0.88
N PRO A 46 -7.18 -1.55 -2.19
CA PRO A 46 -7.74 -2.82 -2.64
C PRO A 46 -6.92 -4.00 -2.12
N ASN A 47 -7.59 -4.98 -1.52
CA ASN A 47 -6.96 -6.13 -0.90
C ASN A 47 -7.92 -7.32 -0.89
N TYR A 48 -7.37 -8.51 -0.68
CA TYR A 48 -8.10 -9.75 -0.51
C TYR A 48 -7.50 -10.58 0.63
N SER A 49 -8.32 -11.46 1.20
CA SER A 49 -7.93 -12.35 2.29
C SER A 49 -7.38 -13.68 1.75
N ILE A 50 -6.27 -14.13 2.30
CA ILE A 50 -5.76 -15.50 2.20
C ILE A 50 -5.70 -16.06 3.63
N GLY A 51 -6.74 -16.79 4.03
CA GLY A 51 -6.90 -17.22 5.42
C GLY A 51 -6.94 -16.02 6.38
N THR A 52 -6.03 -15.99 7.36
CA THR A 52 -5.90 -14.87 8.31
C THR A 52 -5.04 -13.71 7.79
N SER A 53 -4.40 -13.88 6.64
CA SER A 53 -3.53 -12.86 6.02
C SER A 53 -4.29 -12.02 5.00
N ARG A 54 -3.85 -10.77 4.80
CA ARG A 54 -4.32 -9.90 3.70
C ARG A 54 -3.21 -9.61 2.71
N ARG A 55 -3.59 -9.55 1.45
CA ARG A 55 -2.74 -9.33 0.28
C ARG A 55 -3.35 -8.29 -0.64
N ALA A 56 -2.51 -7.62 -1.40
CA ALA A 56 -2.94 -6.66 -2.41
C ALA A 56 -2.08 -6.82 -3.65
N ASP A 57 -2.69 -6.70 -4.82
CA ASP A 57 -1.94 -6.72 -6.06
C ASP A 57 -1.11 -5.44 -6.20
N LYS A 58 0.15 -5.60 -6.61
CA LYS A 58 1.10 -4.50 -6.83
C LYS A 58 0.53 -3.43 -7.74
N GLU A 59 -0.16 -3.83 -8.81
CA GLU A 59 -0.84 -2.90 -9.71
C GLU A 59 -1.88 -2.03 -9.01
N ASP A 60 -2.68 -2.62 -8.12
CA ASP A 60 -3.72 -1.92 -7.40
C ASP A 60 -3.14 -0.96 -6.36
N VAL A 61 -2.06 -1.36 -5.68
CA VAL A 61 -1.31 -0.50 -4.77
C VAL A 61 -0.72 0.70 -5.53
N MET A 62 -0.18 0.50 -6.74
CA MET A 62 0.34 1.59 -7.58
C MET A 62 -0.79 2.53 -8.04
N LYS A 63 -1.90 1.98 -8.53
CA LYS A 63 -3.10 2.77 -8.93
C LYS A 63 -3.65 3.57 -7.74
N TRP A 64 -3.68 2.97 -6.55
CA TRP A 64 -4.11 3.62 -5.31
C TRP A 64 -3.20 4.82 -4.96
N ARG A 65 -1.88 4.64 -5.00
CA ARG A 65 -0.91 5.74 -4.80
C ARG A 65 -1.14 6.90 -5.77
N ASP A 66 -1.36 6.60 -7.04
CA ASP A 66 -1.56 7.65 -8.05
C ASP A 66 -2.89 8.39 -7.85
N LYS A 67 -3.93 7.70 -7.35
CA LYS A 67 -5.18 8.34 -6.93
C LYS A 67 -4.97 9.28 -5.74
N LEU A 68 -4.11 8.93 -4.77
CA LEU A 68 -3.79 9.80 -3.64
C LEU A 68 -3.10 11.09 -4.09
N LYS A 69 -2.12 11.00 -5.01
CA LYS A 69 -1.44 12.19 -5.56
C LYS A 69 -2.42 13.15 -6.23
N LYS A 70 -3.30 12.63 -7.08
CA LYS A 70 -4.33 13.43 -7.78
C LYS A 70 -5.33 14.10 -6.84
N LYS A 71 -5.58 13.53 -5.65
CA LYS A 71 -6.43 14.16 -4.63
C LYS A 71 -5.70 15.31 -3.92
N GLY A 72 -4.39 15.16 -3.67
CA GLY A 72 -3.56 16.22 -3.08
C GLY A 72 -3.38 17.45 -3.98
N ASP A 73 -3.34 17.24 -5.30
CA ASP A 73 -3.14 18.34 -6.28
C ASP A 73 -4.39 19.19 -6.54
N LYS A 74 -5.57 18.80 -6.03
CA LYS A 74 -6.83 19.56 -6.19
C LYS A 74 -7.13 20.49 -5.01
N THR A 75 -6.13 20.83 -4.21
CA THR A 75 -6.20 21.84 -3.16
C THR A 75 -5.14 22.91 -3.41
N ALA A 76 -5.28 23.61 -4.54
CA ALA A 76 -4.59 24.86 -4.86
C ALA A 76 -5.50 25.71 -5.76
#